data_AF-J3KHP0-F1
#
_entry.id   AF-J3KHP0-F1
#
_cell.length_a   1.000
_cell.length_b   1.000
_cell.length_c   1.000
_cell.angle_alpha   90.00
_cell.angle_beta   90.00
_cell.angle_gamma   90.00
#
_symmetry.space_group_name_H-M   'P 1'
#
loop_
_entity.id
_entity.type
_entity.pdbx_description
1 polymer ?
#
loop_
_entity_poly.entity_id
_entity_poly.type
_entity_poly.pdbx_seq_one_letter_code
_entity_poly.pdbx_strand_id
1 'polypeptide(L)'
;MFVLRPSGESKTPLPAAQPNILPCKIHHDGPTEVSQRHWSPITDADNPELATTYFRGRKLRGRRIALPEGYHGVVASPTEMTLKQPKKDTSRGSSRPDNPECNRNTNNDSDNDGNDVDEDDDDVQPSPTILEAQGTFSNLIVWDHDKVPSTDDVFVKGIGEWIRFAEAMHSDMNPIDSEKTS
;
A
#
# COMPACT_ATOMS: atom_id res chain seq x y z
N MET A 1 6.85 5.86 1.59
CA MET A 1 6.03 5.48 0.42
C MET A 1 6.36 4.03 0.07
N PHE A 2 5.37 3.21 -0.29
CA PHE A 2 5.60 1.81 -0.67
C PHE A 2 5.32 1.63 -2.17
N VAL A 3 6.05 0.73 -2.82
CA VAL A 3 5.83 0.36 -4.23
C VAL A 3 5.77 -1.15 -4.32
N LEU A 4 4.66 -1.69 -4.85
CA LEU A 4 4.57 -3.13 -5.11
C LEU A 4 5.46 -3.48 -6.30
N ARG A 5 6.37 -4.43 -6.11
CA ARG A 5 7.17 -4.95 -7.22
C ARG A 5 6.21 -5.54 -8.26
N PRO A 6 6.28 -5.11 -9.54
CA PRO A 6 5.55 -5.80 -10.60
C PRO A 6 5.96 -7.27 -10.58
N SER A 7 5.02 -8.18 -10.82
CA SER A 7 5.32 -9.61 -10.94
C SER A 7 6.25 -9.84 -12.14
N GLY A 8 7.55 -9.65 -11.94
CA GLY A 8 8.56 -9.83 -12.98
C GLY A 8 8.70 -11.31 -13.26
N GLU A 9 8.20 -11.77 -14.41
CA GLU A 9 8.54 -13.02 -15.13
C GLU A 9 8.74 -14.32 -14.33
N SER A 10 8.36 -14.40 -13.05
CA SER A 10 8.27 -15.66 -12.34
C SER A 10 6.96 -16.32 -12.75
N LYS A 11 7.09 -17.34 -13.61
CA LYS A 11 6.00 -18.11 -14.23
C LYS A 11 5.10 -18.87 -13.24
N THR A 12 5.35 -18.72 -11.93
CA THR A 12 4.66 -19.46 -10.87
C THR A 12 3.57 -18.58 -10.26
N PRO A 13 2.29 -19.00 -10.30
CA PRO A 13 1.21 -18.27 -9.65
C PRO A 13 1.49 -18.10 -8.16
N LEU A 14 1.20 -16.90 -7.64
CA LEU A 14 1.25 -16.64 -6.20
C LEU A 14 0.25 -17.54 -5.46
N PRO A 15 0.59 -18.04 -4.27
CA PRO A 15 -0.31 -18.90 -3.51
C PRO A 15 -1.59 -18.15 -3.10
N ALA A 16 -2.69 -18.89 -3.02
CA ALA A 16 -3.94 -18.38 -2.51
C ALA A 16 -3.88 -18.28 -0.98
N ALA A 17 -4.18 -17.09 -0.45
CA ALA A 17 -4.28 -16.80 0.97
C ALA A 17 -5.74 -16.65 1.39
N GLN A 18 -6.04 -16.92 2.67
CA GLN A 18 -7.35 -16.68 3.27
C GLN A 18 -7.18 -15.74 4.48
N PRO A 19 -7.31 -14.43 4.30
CA PRO A 19 -7.21 -13.47 5.39
C PRO A 19 -8.39 -13.58 6.36
N ASN A 20 -8.12 -13.37 7.65
CA ASN A 20 -9.09 -13.43 8.73
C ASN A 20 -8.95 -12.17 9.61
N ILE A 21 -10.03 -11.40 9.75
CA ILE A 21 -10.08 -10.24 10.65
C ILE A 21 -10.69 -10.71 11.96
N LEU A 22 -9.89 -10.76 13.02
CA LEU A 22 -10.30 -11.26 14.33
C LEU A 22 -10.79 -10.11 15.23
N PRO A 23 -11.78 -10.35 16.11
CA PRO A 23 -12.29 -9.37 17.07
C PRO A 23 -11.39 -9.31 18.32
N CYS A 24 -10.07 -9.37 18.13
CA CYS A 24 -9.07 -9.25 19.18
C CYS A 24 -7.70 -8.90 18.59
N LYS A 25 -6.84 -8.33 19.43
CA LYS A 25 -5.44 -8.08 19.09
C LYS A 25 -4.58 -9.27 19.48
N ILE A 26 -3.74 -9.72 18.56
CA ILE A 26 -2.66 -10.66 18.83
C ILE A 26 -1.37 -9.84 18.91
N HIS A 27 -0.60 -9.99 19.99
CA HIS A 27 0.64 -9.24 20.20
C HIS A 27 1.86 -9.84 19.48
N HIS A 28 1.70 -11.05 18.95
CA HIS A 28 2.75 -11.75 18.23
C HIS A 28 2.59 -11.49 16.73
N ASP A 29 3.64 -10.96 16.12
CA ASP A 29 3.75 -10.77 14.68
C ASP A 29 4.81 -11.75 14.14
N GLY A 30 4.38 -12.70 13.30
CA GLY A 30 5.29 -13.67 12.70
C GLY A 30 4.60 -14.96 12.27
N PRO A 31 5.33 -15.86 11.56
CA PRO A 31 4.81 -17.17 11.20
C PRO A 31 4.37 -17.95 12.43
N THR A 32 3.28 -18.70 12.30
CA THR A 32 2.78 -19.59 13.36
C THR A 32 2.22 -20.83 12.71
N GLU A 33 2.58 -22.01 13.22
CA GLU A 33 2.00 -23.27 12.77
C GLU A 33 0.56 -23.38 13.28
N VAL A 34 -0.39 -23.09 12.39
CA VAL A 34 -1.80 -23.17 12.70
C VAL A 34 -2.29 -24.58 12.39
N SER A 35 -2.43 -25.42 13.42
CA SER A 35 -3.06 -26.73 13.25
C SER A 35 -4.59 -26.63 13.24
N GLN A 36 -5.25 -27.61 12.62
CA GLN A 36 -6.72 -27.70 12.58
C GLN A 36 -7.36 -27.72 13.98
N ARG A 37 -6.62 -28.13 15.02
CA ARG A 37 -7.07 -28.08 16.41
C ARG A 37 -7.29 -26.65 16.91
N HIS A 38 -6.44 -25.71 16.49
CA HIS A 38 -6.43 -24.34 17.00
C HIS A 38 -7.23 -23.38 16.13
N TRP A 39 -7.40 -23.71 14.85
CA TRP A 39 -8.15 -22.92 13.89
C TRP A 39 -8.76 -23.84 12.83
N SER A 40 -10.08 -23.96 12.85
CA SER A 40 -10.82 -24.71 11.83
C SER A 40 -12.16 -24.02 11.56
N PRO A 41 -12.17 -23.00 10.68
CA PRO A 41 -13.41 -22.39 10.20
C PRO A 41 -14.28 -23.42 9.49
N ILE A 42 -15.51 -23.60 9.99
CA ILE A 42 -16.53 -24.44 9.38
C ILE A 42 -17.56 -23.51 8.74
N THR A 43 -17.84 -23.71 7.46
CA THR A 43 -18.91 -22.98 6.75
C THR A 43 -20.26 -23.54 7.18
N ASP A 44 -21.21 -22.66 7.44
CA ASP A 44 -22.55 -23.06 7.86
C ASP A 44 -23.29 -23.73 6.68
N ALA A 45 -24.06 -24.79 6.97
CA ALA A 45 -24.80 -25.53 5.93
C ALA A 45 -25.92 -24.68 5.30
N ASP A 46 -26.54 -23.80 6.09
CA ASP A 46 -27.67 -22.98 5.66
C ASP A 46 -27.24 -21.73 4.87
N ASN A 47 -26.01 -21.25 5.09
CA ASN A 47 -25.51 -20.04 4.44
C ASN A 47 -24.00 -20.13 4.20
N PRO A 48 -23.53 -20.21 2.94
CA PRO A 48 -22.12 -20.33 2.60
C PRO A 48 -21.30 -19.06 2.89
N GLU A 49 -21.95 -17.93 3.14
CA GLU A 49 -21.28 -16.69 3.56
C GLU A 49 -20.98 -16.67 5.05
N LEU A 50 -21.57 -17.57 5.83
CA LEU A 50 -21.40 -17.62 7.27
C LEU A 50 -20.46 -18.76 7.66
N ALA A 51 -19.65 -18.50 8.68
CA ALA A 51 -18.75 -19.49 9.23
C ALA A 51 -18.73 -19.45 10.75
N THR A 52 -18.36 -20.58 11.35
CA THR A 52 -18.13 -20.73 12.78
C THR A 52 -16.74 -21.27 13.03
N THR A 53 -16.04 -20.72 14.01
CA THR A 53 -14.79 -21.28 14.52
C THR A 53 -14.68 -21.03 16.02
N TYR A 54 -13.63 -21.57 16.64
CA TYR A 54 -13.29 -21.30 18.03
C TYR A 54 -11.85 -20.82 18.11
N PHE A 55 -11.63 -19.73 18.83
CA PHE A 55 -10.29 -19.19 19.07
C PHE A 55 -10.09 -18.99 20.56
N ARG A 56 -9.06 -19.64 21.13
CA ARG A 56 -8.77 -19.62 22.58
C ARG A 56 -9.99 -19.95 23.46
N GLY A 57 -10.81 -20.91 23.02
CA GLY A 57 -12.02 -21.35 23.74
C GLY A 57 -13.24 -20.43 23.58
N ARG A 58 -13.14 -19.36 22.79
CA ARG A 58 -14.27 -18.45 22.50
C ARG A 58 -14.84 -18.75 21.13
N LYS A 59 -16.17 -18.84 21.03
CA LYS A 59 -16.86 -19.05 19.76
C LYS A 59 -16.81 -17.75 18.95
N LEU A 60 -16.39 -17.88 17.70
CA LEU A 60 -16.40 -16.81 16.73
C LEU A 60 -17.42 -17.15 15.64
N ARG A 61 -18.18 -16.14 15.25
CA ARG A 61 -19.11 -16.19 14.14
C ARG A 61 -18.59 -15.23 13.08
N GLY A 62 -18.47 -15.72 11.86
CA GLY A 62 -17.79 -15.04 10.78
C GLY A 62 -18.70 -14.80 9.59
N ARG A 63 -18.38 -13.74 8.84
CA ARG A 63 -18.96 -13.45 7.53
C ARG A 63 -17.86 -13.38 6.48
N ARG A 64 -17.98 -14.18 5.43
CA ARG A 64 -17.12 -14.15 4.25
C ARG A 64 -17.54 -12.98 3.36
N ILE A 65 -16.58 -12.16 2.97
CA ILE A 65 -16.79 -11.01 2.09
C ILE A 65 -15.94 -11.22 0.84
N ALA A 66 -16.61 -11.32 -0.31
CA ALA A 66 -15.93 -11.30 -1.60
C ALA A 66 -15.46 -9.87 -1.92
N LEU A 67 -14.27 -9.77 -2.51
CA LEU A 67 -13.81 -8.49 -3.05
C LEU A 67 -14.69 -8.09 -4.26
N PRO A 68 -14.89 -6.79 -4.51
CA PRO A 68 -15.59 -6.32 -5.70
C PRO A 68 -14.94 -6.82 -7.00
N GLU A 69 -15.75 -6.91 -8.05
CA GLU A 69 -15.28 -7.29 -9.38
C GLU A 69 -14.18 -6.33 -9.88
N GLY A 70 -13.18 -6.87 -10.58
CA GLY A 70 -12.01 -6.10 -11.01
C GLY A 70 -10.93 -5.93 -9.93
N TYR A 71 -11.23 -6.25 -8.67
CA TYR A 71 -10.28 -6.16 -7.56
C TYR A 71 -9.80 -7.54 -7.10
N HIS A 72 -8.55 -7.59 -6.67
CA HIS A 72 -7.99 -8.74 -5.95
C HIS A 72 -7.12 -8.25 -4.80
N GLY A 73 -7.01 -9.07 -3.76
CA GLY A 73 -6.17 -8.81 -2.61
C GLY A 73 -4.78 -9.36 -2.83
N VAL A 74 -3.78 -8.66 -2.29
CA VAL A 74 -2.38 -9.10 -2.28
C VAL A 74 -1.87 -9.07 -0.84
N VAL A 75 -1.22 -10.15 -0.43
CA VAL A 75 -0.41 -10.18 0.80
C VAL A 75 1.02 -9.89 0.38
N ALA A 76 1.64 -8.86 0.95
CA ALA A 76 2.99 -8.43 0.58
C ALA A 76 3.84 -8.10 1.80
N SER A 77 5.14 -8.34 1.70
CA SER A 77 6.13 -8.01 2.73
C SER A 77 7.06 -6.88 2.26
N PRO A 78 7.43 -5.94 3.14
CA PRO A 78 8.48 -4.97 2.84
C PRO A 78 9.81 -5.69 2.58
N THR A 79 10.52 -5.21 1.57
CA THR A 79 11.90 -5.62 1.28
C THR A 79 12.87 -4.55 1.77
N GLU A 80 14.14 -4.91 1.93
CA GLU A 80 15.22 -3.96 2.25
C GLU A 80 15.59 -3.05 1.07
N MET A 81 14.96 -3.24 -0.10
CA MET A 81 15.25 -2.46 -1.30
C MET A 81 14.47 -1.14 -1.32
N THR A 82 15.18 -0.05 -1.57
CA THR A 82 14.60 1.27 -1.84
C THR A 82 14.86 1.71 -3.27
N LEU A 83 13.87 2.39 -3.86
CA LEU A 83 14.02 2.96 -5.20
C LEU A 83 14.91 4.22 -5.12
N LYS A 84 16.09 4.17 -5.75
CA LYS A 84 16.93 5.36 -5.94
C LYS A 84 16.23 6.31 -6.90
N GLN A 85 15.80 7.48 -6.42
CA GLN A 85 15.27 8.50 -7.30
C GLN A 85 16.41 9.14 -8.12
N PRO A 86 16.21 9.42 -9.41
CA PRO A 86 17.20 10.12 -10.20
C PRO A 86 17.38 11.54 -9.62
N LYS A 87 18.61 11.86 -9.22
CA LYS A 87 18.98 13.24 -8.87
C LYS A 87 18.69 14.10 -10.10
N LYS A 88 17.91 15.17 -9.95
CA LYS A 88 17.82 16.19 -11.00
C LYS A 88 19.19 16.86 -11.05
N ASP A 89 19.96 16.60 -12.10
CA ASP A 89 21.17 17.35 -12.38
C ASP A 89 20.79 18.81 -12.68
N THR A 90 20.71 19.65 -11.65
CA THR A 90 20.77 21.10 -11.81
C THR A 90 22.22 21.54 -12.02
N SER A 91 22.88 20.96 -13.04
CA SER A 91 24.08 21.52 -13.65
C SER A 91 23.68 22.25 -14.94
N ARG A 92 22.74 23.19 -14.85
CA ARG A 92 22.67 24.27 -15.85
C ARG A 92 23.79 25.24 -15.55
N GLY A 93 24.95 24.96 -16.14
CA GLY A 93 26.04 25.91 -16.23
C GLY A 93 25.51 27.24 -16.76
N SER A 94 25.58 28.26 -15.91
CA SER A 94 25.38 29.64 -16.33
C SER A 94 26.69 30.12 -16.91
N SER A 95 26.92 29.84 -18.20
CA SER A 95 28.00 30.47 -18.97
C SER A 95 27.69 31.96 -19.08
N ARG A 96 28.34 32.78 -18.25
CA ARG A 96 28.46 34.22 -18.46
C ARG A 96 29.10 34.48 -19.82
N PRO A 97 28.58 35.41 -20.65
CA PRO A 97 29.38 35.99 -21.72
C PRO A 97 30.39 36.97 -21.11
N ASP A 98 31.65 36.82 -21.48
CA ASP A 98 32.74 37.74 -21.17
C ASP A 98 32.42 39.15 -21.71
N ASN A 99 32.57 40.18 -20.86
CA ASN A 99 32.61 41.57 -21.27
C ASN A 99 33.95 42.16 -20.80
N PRO A 100 34.82 42.69 -21.68
CA PRO A 100 36.06 43.34 -21.27
C PRO A 100 35.84 44.85 -21.01
N GLU A 101 36.68 45.38 -20.10
CA GLU A 101 36.80 46.78 -19.63
C GLU A 101 35.78 47.24 -18.56
N CYS A 102 36.17 47.88 -17.45
CA CYS A 102 37.26 48.82 -17.22
C CYS A 102 37.83 48.82 -15.78
N ASN A 103 39.08 49.26 -15.69
CA ASN A 103 39.93 49.56 -14.53
C ASN A 103 39.34 50.59 -13.54
N ARG A 104 39.40 50.30 -12.23
CA ARG A 104 39.65 51.35 -11.21
C ARG A 104 40.27 50.76 -9.94
N ASN A 105 41.53 51.13 -9.67
CA ASN A 105 42.20 50.98 -8.38
C ASN A 105 41.37 51.58 -7.23
N THR A 106 41.24 50.84 -6.12
CA THR A 106 41.33 51.39 -4.76
C THR A 106 41.78 50.28 -3.80
N ASN A 107 42.91 50.51 -3.13
CA ASN A 107 43.33 49.78 -1.93
C ASN A 107 42.29 50.03 -0.83
N ASN A 108 41.86 48.97 -0.14
CA ASN A 108 41.37 49.04 1.23
C ASN A 108 41.53 47.67 1.88
N ASP A 109 42.32 47.66 2.95
CA ASP A 109 42.38 46.63 3.98
C ASP A 109 41.03 46.55 4.72
N SER A 110 40.56 45.33 5.02
CA SER A 110 39.98 44.94 6.32
C SER A 110 39.27 43.57 6.24
N ASP A 111 39.79 42.67 7.07
CA ASP A 111 39.09 41.77 8.00
C ASP A 111 38.00 40.79 7.49
N ASN A 112 38.34 39.51 7.66
CA ASN A 112 37.51 38.45 8.25
C ASN A 112 36.05 38.36 7.79
N ASP A 113 35.74 37.37 6.95
CA ASP A 113 34.38 36.81 6.96
C ASP A 113 34.38 35.30 6.75
N GLY A 114 33.46 34.66 7.48
CA GLY A 114 33.46 33.26 7.85
C GLY A 114 33.53 32.28 6.68
N ASN A 115 34.33 31.23 6.87
CA ASN A 115 34.12 29.98 6.16
C ASN A 115 32.86 29.34 6.72
N ASP A 116 31.70 29.81 6.25
CA ASP A 116 30.42 29.12 6.37
C ASP A 116 30.60 27.80 5.63
N VAL A 117 30.94 26.76 6.40
CA VAL A 117 30.71 25.38 6.00
C VAL A 117 29.22 25.29 5.75
N ASP A 118 28.85 25.23 4.47
CA ASP A 118 27.52 24.82 4.04
C ASP A 118 27.21 23.54 4.82
N GLU A 119 26.34 23.67 5.82
CA GLU A 119 25.59 22.53 6.33
C GLU A 119 24.75 22.09 5.14
N ASP A 120 25.30 21.14 4.36
CA ASP A 120 24.52 20.26 3.51
C ASP A 120 23.53 19.55 4.44
N ASP A 121 22.43 20.24 4.78
CA ASP A 121 21.20 19.66 5.26
C ASP A 121 20.72 18.80 4.08
N ASP A 122 21.29 17.59 4.00
CA ASP A 122 20.88 16.55 3.08
C ASP A 122 19.37 16.40 3.29
N ASP A 123 18.62 17.05 2.39
CA ASP A 123 17.18 16.96 2.26
C ASP A 123 16.90 15.51 1.80
N VAL A 124 17.01 14.55 2.73
CA VAL A 124 16.87 13.11 2.49
C VAL A 124 15.42 12.88 2.09
N GLN A 125 15.15 12.99 0.78
CA GLN A 125 13.85 12.63 0.26
C GLN A 125 13.59 11.16 0.57
N PRO A 126 12.44 10.82 1.18
CA PRO A 126 12.14 9.46 1.58
C PRO A 126 11.98 8.58 0.33
N SER A 127 13.01 7.77 0.03
CA SER A 127 12.96 6.78 -1.04
C SER A 127 11.87 5.73 -0.76
N PRO A 128 11.05 5.34 -1.76
CA PRO A 128 10.01 4.36 -1.52
C PRO A 128 10.58 2.96 -1.28
N THR A 129 10.07 2.28 -0.25
CA THR A 129 10.38 0.87 0.05
C THR A 129 9.61 -0.04 -0.89
N ILE A 130 10.27 -1.05 -1.43
CA ILE A 130 9.64 -2.02 -2.34
C ILE A 130 8.92 -3.11 -1.52
N LEU A 131 7.68 -3.43 -1.89
CA LEU A 131 6.91 -4.57 -1.37
C LEU A 131 7.04 -5.77 -2.32
N GLU A 132 7.25 -6.95 -1.77
CA GLU A 132 7.23 -8.22 -2.50
C GLU A 132 5.91 -8.96 -2.25
N ALA A 133 5.22 -9.34 -3.33
CA ALA A 133 3.97 -10.08 -3.26
C ALA A 133 4.24 -11.53 -2.84
N GLN A 134 3.56 -11.98 -1.79
CA GLN A 134 3.69 -13.32 -1.22
C GLN A 134 2.47 -14.20 -1.45
N GLY A 135 1.30 -13.61 -1.71
CA GLY A 135 0.07 -14.35 -1.93
C GLY A 135 -1.04 -13.45 -2.43
N THR A 136 -2.12 -14.07 -2.92
CA THR A 136 -3.31 -13.37 -3.40
C THR A 136 -4.57 -13.90 -2.75
N PHE A 137 -5.63 -13.10 -2.67
CA PHE A 137 -6.91 -13.53 -2.15
C PHE A 137 -8.06 -12.83 -2.87
N SER A 138 -9.19 -13.51 -3.02
CA SER A 138 -10.41 -12.97 -3.64
C SER A 138 -11.49 -12.59 -2.62
N ASN A 139 -11.28 -12.96 -1.36
CA ASN A 139 -12.24 -12.78 -0.27
C ASN A 139 -11.50 -12.82 1.07
N LEU A 140 -12.16 -12.34 2.11
CA LEU A 140 -11.70 -12.48 3.50
C LEU A 140 -12.86 -12.80 4.43
N ILE A 141 -12.56 -13.19 5.68
CA ILE A 141 -13.59 -13.46 6.69
C ILE A 141 -13.44 -12.45 7.83
N VAL A 142 -14.52 -11.74 8.13
CA VAL A 142 -14.64 -10.89 9.33
C VAL A 142 -15.28 -11.72 10.42
N TRP A 143 -14.66 -11.76 11.59
CA TRP A 143 -15.12 -12.53 12.74
C TRP A 143 -15.59 -11.60 13.87
N ASP A 144 -16.63 -12.00 14.58
CA ASP A 144 -17.09 -11.37 15.83
C ASP A 144 -17.40 -12.44 16.89
N HIS A 145 -17.44 -12.05 18.16
CA HIS A 145 -17.68 -12.96 19.28
C HIS A 145 -19.14 -13.34 19.35
N ASP A 146 -19.42 -14.64 19.29
CA ASP A 146 -20.74 -15.26 19.47
C ASP A 146 -21.86 -14.81 18.49
N LYS A 147 -21.65 -13.77 17.68
CA LYS A 147 -22.62 -13.17 16.76
C LYS A 147 -22.04 -12.95 15.37
N VAL A 148 -22.87 -13.06 14.34
CA VAL A 148 -22.44 -12.76 12.97
C VAL A 148 -22.23 -11.25 12.83
N PRO A 149 -21.11 -10.78 12.24
CA PRO A 149 -20.92 -9.35 11.95
C PRO A 149 -22.10 -8.79 11.16
N SER A 150 -22.58 -7.59 11.52
CA SER A 150 -23.68 -6.93 10.84
C SER A 150 -23.31 -6.53 9.40
N THR A 151 -24.30 -6.26 8.56
CA THR A 151 -24.08 -5.61 7.25
C THR A 151 -23.52 -4.20 7.42
N ASP A 152 -23.69 -3.59 8.59
CA ASP A 152 -23.17 -2.26 8.94
C ASP A 152 -21.79 -2.30 9.63
N ASP A 153 -21.16 -3.48 9.73
CA ASP A 153 -19.80 -3.59 10.24
C ASP A 153 -18.81 -2.81 9.35
N VAL A 154 -17.84 -2.15 9.96
CA VAL A 154 -16.89 -1.26 9.27
C VAL A 154 -16.11 -1.95 8.16
N PHE A 155 -15.73 -3.21 8.35
CA PHE A 155 -15.00 -3.97 7.34
C PHE A 155 -15.92 -4.48 6.26
N VAL A 156 -17.14 -4.92 6.63
CA VAL A 156 -18.17 -5.34 5.67
C VAL A 156 -18.54 -4.20 4.73
N LYS A 157 -18.86 -3.03 5.28
CA LYS A 157 -19.17 -1.80 4.53
C LYS A 157 -17.98 -1.30 3.73
N GLY A 158 -16.80 -1.24 4.34
CA GLY A 158 -15.60 -0.73 3.68
C GLY A 158 -15.23 -1.54 2.43
N ILE A 159 -15.30 -2.87 2.51
CA ILE A 159 -14.92 -3.72 1.38
C ILE A 159 -16.06 -3.80 0.36
N GLY A 160 -17.30 -3.95 0.80
CA GLY A 160 -18.45 -4.16 -0.09
C GLY A 160 -18.92 -2.89 -0.81
N GLU A 161 -18.83 -1.74 -0.15
CA GLU A 161 -19.45 -0.50 -0.63
C GLU A 161 -18.41 0.55 -0.97
N TRP A 162 -17.45 0.80 -0.07
CA TRP A 162 -16.52 1.93 -0.24
C TRP A 162 -15.59 1.76 -1.45
N ILE A 163 -15.09 0.55 -1.73
CA ILE A 163 -14.23 0.31 -2.90
C ILE A 163 -14.95 0.68 -4.20
N ARG A 164 -16.19 0.22 -4.38
CA ARG A 164 -17.02 0.54 -5.56
C ARG A 164 -17.39 2.02 -5.63
N PHE A 165 -17.68 2.62 -4.46
CA PHE A 165 -17.98 4.04 -4.39
C PHE A 165 -16.78 4.89 -4.78
N ALA A 166 -15.58 4.56 -4.29
CA ALA A 166 -14.35 5.23 -4.67
C ALA A 166 -14.04 5.08 -6.16
N GLU A 167 -14.27 3.89 -6.73
CA GLU A 167 -14.17 3.67 -8.18
C GLU A 167 -15.09 4.61 -8.95
N ALA A 168 -16.37 4.73 -8.56
CA ALA A 168 -17.31 5.62 -9.23
C ALA A 168 -16.98 7.12 -9.09
N MET A 169 -16.38 7.54 -7.97
CA MET A 169 -15.97 8.94 -7.79
C MET A 169 -14.73 9.30 -8.59
N HIS A 170 -13.82 8.34 -8.76
CA HIS A 170 -12.51 8.57 -9.39
C HIS A 170 -12.39 7.98 -10.79
N SER A 171 -13.43 7.33 -11.30
CA SER A 171 -13.52 6.98 -12.71
C SER A 171 -13.61 8.26 -13.51
N ASP A 172 -12.66 8.49 -14.41
CA ASP A 172 -12.81 9.51 -15.44
C ASP A 172 -14.12 9.21 -16.17
N MET A 173 -15.03 10.18 -16.24
CA MET A 173 -16.21 10.04 -17.08
C MET A 173 -15.73 9.92 -18.52
N ASN A 174 -15.57 8.69 -18.99
CA ASN A 174 -15.45 8.42 -20.41
C ASN A 174 -16.71 9.04 -21.05
N PRO A 175 -16.55 10.03 -21.95
CA PRO A 175 -17.69 10.58 -22.65
C PRO A 175 -18.37 9.40 -23.34
N ILE A 176 -19.66 9.22 -23.01
CA ILE A 176 -20.52 8.21 -23.63
C ILE A 176 -20.35 8.36 -25.14
N ASP A 177 -19.79 7.33 -25.79
CA ASP A 177 -19.76 7.24 -27.24
C ASP A 177 -21.21 7.30 -27.74
N SER A 178 -21.62 8.51 -28.14
CA SER A 178 -22.72 8.68 -29.06
C SER A 178 -22.34 8.02 -30.38
N GLU A 179 -23.25 7.19 -30.89
CA GLU A 179 -23.27 6.59 -32.24
C GLU A 179 -22.60 5.22 -32.41
N LYS A 180 -23.43 4.18 -32.49
CA LYS A 180 -23.78 3.54 -33.79
C LYS A 180 -24.94 2.57 -33.61
N THR A 181 -26.14 3.04 -33.95
CA THR A 181 -27.20 2.16 -34.44
C THR A 181 -27.28 2.39 -35.94
N SER A 182 -26.73 1.44 -36.70
CA SER A 182 -27.02 1.28 -38.13
C SER A 182 -28.42 0.69 -38.32
#